data_AF-A0A418SSJ2-F1
#
_entry.id   AF-A0A418SSJ2-F1
#
_cell.length_a   1.000
_cell.length_b   1.000
_cell.length_c   1.000
_cell.angle_alpha   90.00
_cell.angle_beta   90.00
_cell.angle_gamma   90.00
#
_symmetry.space_group_name_H-M   'P 1'
#
loop_
_entity.id
_entity.type
_entity.pdbx_description
1 polymer ?
#
loop_
_entity_poly.entity_id
_entity_poly.type
_entity_poly.pdbx_seq_one_letter_code
_entity_poly.pdbx_strand_id
1 'polypeptide(L)'
;MNRFRTSILIGLTVLLLSSVILNVIQNNKNKKTEFALYQVAMDFNLLEYRKIGTIYQSLAKAAEERKLYANDFRLHEKFQQLSMLYMEMVMLYGTLHSYQDISSIGTNRMFDMLQDFGQYFSLLNYAQSLSLAEDEIGQYVQLTDRQVESIAEIAQVMGELDHIRLGVGSSSDDIRSNWVNIMLNNEAISNSPGVVEKHQHIINEIKSLSEEKQS
;
A
#
# COMPACT_ATOMS: atom_id res chain seq x y z
N MET A 1 -56.88 -30.54 -28.69
CA MET A 1 -56.42 -29.96 -27.41
C MET A 1 -54.97 -30.33 -27.04
N ASN A 2 -54.53 -31.59 -27.23
CA ASN A 2 -53.16 -32.00 -26.85
C ASN A 2 -52.04 -31.31 -27.63
N ARG A 3 -52.15 -31.19 -28.96
CA ARG A 3 -51.12 -30.53 -29.79
C ARG A 3 -50.86 -29.06 -29.41
N PHE A 4 -51.92 -28.32 -29.06
CA PHE A 4 -51.82 -26.93 -28.64
C PHE A 4 -51.10 -26.79 -27.28
N ARG A 5 -51.38 -27.69 -26.33
CA ARG A 5 -50.67 -27.76 -25.05
C ARG A 5 -49.19 -28.13 -25.25
N THR A 6 -48.88 -29.07 -26.15
CA THR A 6 -47.50 -29.43 -26.48
C THR A 6 -46.74 -28.26 -27.10
N SER A 7 -47.35 -27.52 -28.03
CA SER A 7 -46.74 -26.33 -28.63
C SER A 7 -46.47 -25.21 -27.62
N ILE A 8 -47.38 -24.96 -26.70
CA ILE A 8 -47.18 -23.98 -25.61
C ILE A 8 -46.04 -24.43 -24.69
N LEU A 9 -45.99 -25.72 -24.33
CA LEU A 9 -44.97 -26.26 -23.45
C LEU A 9 -43.57 -26.15 -24.08
N ILE A 10 -43.43 -26.49 -25.37
CA ILE A 10 -42.19 -26.33 -26.12
C ILE A 10 -41.77 -24.85 -26.18
N GLY A 11 -42.72 -23.93 -26.45
CA GLY A 11 -42.44 -22.50 -26.48
C GLY A 11 -41.92 -21.97 -25.13
N LEU A 12 -42.51 -22.41 -24.02
CA LEU A 12 -42.06 -22.05 -22.67
C LEU A 12 -40.65 -22.60 -22.38
N THR A 13 -40.34 -23.83 -22.80
CA THR A 13 -39.00 -24.42 -22.60
C THR A 13 -37.93 -23.65 -23.37
N VAL A 14 -38.21 -23.25 -24.62
CA VAL A 14 -37.27 -22.45 -25.44
C VAL A 14 -37.02 -21.07 -24.84
N LEU A 15 -38.06 -20.40 -24.31
CA LEU A 15 -37.92 -19.11 -23.63
C LEU A 15 -37.09 -19.23 -22.35
N LEU A 16 -37.30 -20.28 -21.57
CA LEU A 16 -36.53 -20.55 -20.35
C LEU A 16 -35.04 -20.78 -20.65
N LEU A 17 -34.74 -21.62 -21.64
CA LEU A 17 -33.36 -21.87 -22.08
C LEU A 17 -32.70 -20.60 -22.62
N SER A 18 -33.43 -19.81 -23.41
CA SER A 18 -32.92 -18.53 -23.95
C SER A 18 -32.63 -17.54 -22.83
N SER A 19 -33.49 -17.45 -21.81
CA SER A 19 -33.28 -16.62 -20.62
C SER A 19 -32.04 -17.04 -19.82
N VAL A 20 -31.86 -18.35 -19.60
CA VAL A 20 -30.66 -18.88 -18.93
C VAL A 20 -29.39 -18.58 -19.73
N ILE A 21 -29.41 -18.79 -21.05
CA ILE A 21 -28.27 -18.49 -21.92
C ILE A 21 -27.95 -16.99 -21.90
N LEU A 22 -28.95 -16.12 -22.00
CA LEU A 22 -28.76 -14.67 -21.91
C LEU A 22 -28.19 -14.25 -20.56
N ASN A 23 -28.69 -14.82 -19.46
CA ASN A 23 -28.14 -14.58 -18.11
C ASN A 23 -26.69 -15.05 -18.00
N VAL A 24 -26.33 -16.20 -18.55
CA VAL A 24 -24.94 -16.70 -18.56
C VAL A 24 -24.04 -15.77 -19.39
N ILE A 25 -24.49 -15.34 -20.58
CA ILE A 25 -23.73 -14.41 -21.42
C ILE A 25 -23.56 -13.05 -20.72
N GLN A 26 -24.62 -12.51 -20.11
CA GLN A 26 -24.59 -11.23 -19.42
C GLN A 26 -23.74 -11.30 -18.16
N ASN A 27 -23.83 -12.39 -17.38
CA ASN A 27 -22.96 -12.64 -16.24
C ASN A 27 -21.48 -12.77 -16.67
N ASN A 28 -21.20 -13.48 -17.76
CA ASN A 28 -19.84 -13.60 -18.30
C ASN A 28 -19.30 -12.25 -18.81
N LYS A 29 -20.15 -11.42 -19.43
CA LYS A 29 -19.76 -10.05 -19.82
C LYS A 29 -19.50 -9.18 -18.60
N ASN A 30 -20.37 -9.22 -17.59
CA ASN A 30 -20.20 -8.47 -16.35
C ASN A 30 -18.91 -8.86 -15.65
N LYS A 31 -18.62 -10.16 -15.51
CA LYS A 31 -17.36 -10.67 -14.96
C LYS A 31 -16.13 -10.23 -15.75
N LYS A 32 -16.21 -10.21 -17.08
CA LYS A 32 -15.10 -9.70 -17.93
C LYS A 32 -14.87 -8.21 -17.73
N THR A 33 -15.94 -7.41 -17.65
CA THR A 33 -15.83 -5.97 -17.39
C THR A 33 -15.29 -5.71 -15.99
N GLU A 34 -15.78 -6.42 -14.98
CA GLU A 34 -15.31 -6.34 -13.60
C GLU A 34 -13.82 -6.69 -13.50
N PHE A 35 -13.41 -7.79 -14.15
CA PHE A 35 -12.01 -8.20 -14.24
C PHE A 35 -11.13 -7.14 -14.91
N ALA A 36 -11.58 -6.54 -16.02
CA ALA A 36 -10.85 -5.47 -16.69
C ALA A 36 -10.70 -4.21 -15.81
N LEU A 37 -11.74 -3.86 -15.05
CA LEU A 37 -11.69 -2.73 -14.10
C LEU A 37 -10.69 -3.00 -12.96
N TYR A 38 -10.68 -4.21 -12.41
CA TYR A 38 -9.68 -4.59 -11.41
C TYR A 38 -8.26 -4.55 -11.97
N GLN A 39 -8.08 -4.96 -13.23
CA GLN A 39 -6.78 -4.90 -13.88
C GLN A 39 -6.26 -3.46 -14.03
N VAL A 40 -7.11 -2.54 -14.47
CA VAL A 40 -6.77 -1.10 -14.55
C VAL A 40 -6.46 -0.52 -13.16
N ALA A 41 -7.23 -0.89 -12.13
CA ALA A 41 -6.98 -0.44 -10.76
C ALA A 41 -5.65 -0.97 -10.21
N MET A 42 -5.29 -2.23 -10.50
CA MET A 42 -3.99 -2.80 -10.12
C MET A 42 -2.83 -2.10 -10.82
N ASP A 43 -2.95 -1.83 -12.12
CA ASP A 43 -1.92 -1.14 -12.89
C ASP A 43 -1.67 0.28 -12.34
N PHE A 44 -2.74 1.01 -12.02
CA PHE A 44 -2.65 2.31 -11.38
C PHE A 44 -1.99 2.23 -10.00
N ASN A 45 -2.43 1.28 -9.16
CA ASN A 45 -1.90 1.15 -7.80
C ASN A 45 -0.40 0.79 -7.80
N LEU A 46 0.04 -0.08 -8.71
CA LEU A 46 1.47 -0.40 -8.88
C LEU A 46 2.30 0.80 -9.32
N LEU A 47 1.75 1.64 -10.20
CA LEU A 47 2.42 2.87 -10.63
C LEU A 47 2.59 3.82 -9.44
N GLU A 48 1.55 4.02 -8.66
CA GLU A 48 1.56 4.84 -7.45
C GLU A 48 2.48 4.27 -6.37
N TYR A 49 2.59 2.93 -6.28
CA TYR A 49 3.47 2.24 -5.32
C TYR A 49 4.96 2.54 -5.55
N ARG A 50 5.33 3.03 -6.74
CA ARG A 50 6.71 3.51 -7.03
C ARG A 50 7.13 4.69 -6.15
N LYS A 51 6.19 5.40 -5.52
CA LYS A 51 6.47 6.44 -4.52
C LYS A 51 7.31 5.95 -3.34
N ILE A 52 7.36 4.64 -3.09
CA ILE A 52 8.20 4.06 -2.04
C ILE A 52 9.68 4.43 -2.19
N GLY A 53 10.19 4.44 -3.43
CA GLY A 53 11.58 4.79 -3.72
C GLY A 53 11.89 6.27 -3.48
N THR A 54 10.93 7.16 -3.75
CA THR A 54 11.12 8.60 -3.47
C THR A 54 11.07 8.90 -1.98
N ILE A 55 10.23 8.19 -1.22
CA ILE A 55 10.22 8.26 0.25
C ILE A 55 11.56 7.76 0.80
N TYR A 56 12.03 6.59 0.37
CA TYR A 56 13.34 6.06 0.76
C TYR A 56 14.47 7.07 0.52
N GLN A 57 14.55 7.65 -0.68
CA GLN A 57 15.58 8.64 -1.03
C GLN A 57 15.53 9.88 -0.14
N SER A 58 14.34 10.43 0.12
CA SER A 58 14.15 11.55 1.05
C SER A 58 14.67 11.21 2.45
N LEU A 59 14.33 10.03 2.97
CA LEU A 59 14.71 9.62 4.33
C LEU A 59 16.21 9.35 4.45
N ALA A 60 16.79 8.65 3.48
CA ALA A 60 18.22 8.35 3.46
C ALA A 60 19.05 9.64 3.44
N LYS A 61 18.65 10.59 2.59
CA LYS A 61 19.27 11.92 2.54
C LYS A 61 19.12 12.66 3.87
N ALA A 62 17.93 12.64 4.47
CA ALA A 62 17.68 13.33 5.74
C ALA A 62 18.54 12.77 6.89
N ALA A 63 18.70 11.45 6.94
CA ALA A 63 19.58 10.80 7.92
C ALA A 63 21.06 11.13 7.68
N GLU A 64 21.52 11.06 6.43
CA GLU A 64 22.91 11.34 6.06
C GLU A 64 23.30 12.79 6.37
N GLU A 65 22.48 13.75 5.95
CA GLU A 65 22.72 15.17 6.14
C GLU A 65 22.37 15.64 7.56
N ARG A 66 21.69 14.79 8.33
CA ARG A 66 21.12 15.10 9.66
C ARG A 66 20.17 16.30 9.61
N LYS A 67 19.49 16.47 8.49
CA LYS A 67 18.59 17.60 8.20
C LYS A 67 17.28 17.09 7.63
N LEU A 68 16.18 17.62 8.12
CA LEU A 68 14.86 17.40 7.53
C LEU A 68 14.38 18.69 6.88
N TYR A 69 14.37 18.73 5.54
CA TYR A 69 13.93 19.92 4.81
C TYR A 69 12.42 20.10 4.90
N ALA A 70 11.94 21.34 4.82
CA ALA A 70 10.52 21.66 4.91
C ALA A 70 9.66 20.94 3.85
N ASN A 71 10.23 20.67 2.67
CA ASN A 71 9.55 19.87 1.63
C ASN A 71 9.34 18.41 2.05
N ASP A 72 10.19 17.87 2.93
CA ASP A 72 10.09 16.52 3.49
C ASP A 72 9.12 16.45 4.68
N PHE A 73 8.61 17.57 5.21
CA PHE A 73 7.52 17.55 6.20
C PHE A 73 6.26 16.87 5.69
N ARG A 74 6.11 16.74 4.36
CA ARG A 74 5.05 15.97 3.72
C ARG A 74 5.22 14.46 3.83
N LEU A 75 6.27 13.97 4.48
CA LEU A 75 6.48 12.54 4.73
C LEU A 75 5.28 11.91 5.46
N HIS A 76 4.66 12.63 6.41
CA HIS A 76 3.42 12.19 7.05
C HIS A 76 2.33 11.84 6.01
N GLU A 77 2.03 12.77 5.10
CA GLU A 77 1.03 12.58 4.04
C GLU A 77 1.43 11.44 3.09
N LYS A 78 2.72 11.36 2.74
CA LYS A 78 3.23 10.31 1.85
C LYS A 78 3.07 8.92 2.46
N PHE A 79 3.35 8.77 3.76
CA PHE A 79 3.16 7.51 4.49
C PHE A 79 1.68 7.13 4.62
N GLN A 80 0.80 8.09 4.90
CA GLN A 80 -0.65 7.87 4.90
C GLN A 80 -1.18 7.44 3.53
N GLN A 81 -0.72 8.08 2.45
CA GLN A 81 -1.10 7.67 1.10
C GLN A 81 -0.61 6.26 0.80
N LEU A 82 0.62 5.92 1.20
CA LEU A 82 1.19 4.60 0.98
C LEU A 82 0.48 3.51 1.78
N SER A 83 0.06 3.78 3.03
CA SER A 83 -0.70 2.82 3.83
C SER A 83 -2.09 2.58 3.22
N MET A 84 -2.78 3.63 2.79
CA MET A 84 -4.07 3.49 2.10
C MET A 84 -3.94 2.71 0.79
N LEU A 85 -2.93 3.03 -0.01
CA LEU A 85 -2.62 2.31 -1.25
C LEU A 85 -2.35 0.83 -0.98
N TYR A 86 -1.58 0.53 0.07
CA TYR A 86 -1.31 -0.84 0.48
C TYR A 86 -2.59 -1.59 0.85
N MET A 87 -3.46 -0.97 1.65
CA MET A 87 -4.75 -1.53 2.03
C MET A 87 -5.65 -1.78 0.81
N GLU A 88 -5.71 -0.84 -0.12
CA GLU A 88 -6.44 -0.99 -1.38
C GLU A 88 -5.91 -2.17 -2.20
N MET A 89 -4.59 -2.34 -2.27
CA MET A 89 -3.97 -3.49 -2.91
C MET A 89 -4.38 -4.80 -2.21
N VAL A 90 -4.27 -4.90 -0.88
CA VAL A 90 -4.73 -6.10 -0.15
C VAL A 90 -6.20 -6.41 -0.43
N MET A 91 -7.09 -5.41 -0.43
CA MET A 91 -8.51 -5.60 -0.70
C MET A 91 -8.77 -6.09 -2.13
N LEU A 92 -8.12 -5.50 -3.13
CA LEU A 92 -8.20 -5.94 -4.53
C LEU A 92 -7.72 -7.38 -4.68
N TYR A 93 -6.71 -7.81 -3.90
CA TYR A 93 -6.26 -9.21 -3.87
C TYR A 93 -7.37 -10.13 -3.38
N GLY A 94 -7.95 -9.73 -2.25
CA GLY A 94 -9.16 -10.26 -1.63
C GLY A 94 -10.17 -10.72 -2.64
N THR A 95 -10.68 -9.72 -3.34
CA THR A 95 -11.78 -9.86 -4.27
C THR A 95 -11.41 -10.73 -5.48
N LEU A 96 -10.17 -10.65 -5.97
CA LEU A 96 -9.75 -11.40 -7.15
C LEU A 96 -9.43 -12.89 -6.89
N HIS A 97 -9.03 -13.26 -5.66
CA HIS A 97 -8.50 -14.60 -5.35
C HIS A 97 -9.32 -15.35 -4.29
N SER A 98 -10.55 -14.90 -4.02
CA SER A 98 -11.46 -15.54 -3.05
C SER A 98 -10.85 -15.73 -1.66
N TYR A 99 -9.89 -14.87 -1.28
CA TYR A 99 -9.17 -14.92 -0.01
C TYR A 99 -8.40 -16.21 0.31
N GLN A 100 -8.22 -17.14 -0.65
CA GLN A 100 -7.63 -18.46 -0.37
C GLN A 100 -6.13 -18.39 -0.02
N ASP A 101 -5.40 -17.44 -0.61
CA ASP A 101 -3.96 -17.21 -0.37
C ASP A 101 -3.67 -16.04 0.60
N ILE A 102 -4.73 -15.40 1.11
CA ILE A 102 -4.67 -14.09 1.80
C ILE A 102 -4.54 -14.22 3.31
N SER A 103 -4.66 -15.44 3.84
CA SER A 103 -4.38 -15.68 5.26
C SER A 103 -3.00 -15.17 5.69
N SER A 104 -2.05 -15.08 4.75
CA SER A 104 -0.71 -14.52 4.94
C SER A 104 -0.58 -13.01 4.67
N ILE A 105 -1.49 -12.39 3.89
CA ILE A 105 -1.43 -10.98 3.46
C ILE A 105 -2.44 -10.08 4.20
N GLY A 106 -2.87 -10.49 5.40
CA GLY A 106 -3.95 -9.83 6.15
C GLY A 106 -3.61 -9.50 7.61
N THR A 107 -2.41 -9.81 8.06
CA THR A 107 -1.91 -9.23 9.31
C THR A 107 -1.56 -7.78 8.99
N ASN A 108 -2.42 -6.83 9.37
CA ASN A 108 -2.30 -5.39 9.06
C ASN A 108 -0.97 -4.72 9.46
N ARG A 109 0.05 -5.48 9.89
CA ARG A 109 1.35 -5.00 10.32
C ARG A 109 2.02 -4.04 9.35
N MET A 110 2.02 -4.36 8.04
CA MET A 110 2.62 -3.46 7.05
C MET A 110 1.84 -2.13 6.97
N PHE A 111 0.51 -2.21 6.99
CA PHE A 111 -0.35 -1.04 7.04
C PHE A 111 -0.13 -0.21 8.32
N ASP A 112 -0.17 -0.86 9.48
CA ASP A 112 0.00 -0.25 10.81
C ASP A 112 1.39 0.40 10.92
N MET A 113 2.44 -0.28 10.47
CA MET A 113 3.80 0.26 10.45
C MET A 113 3.91 1.52 9.59
N LEU A 114 3.32 1.54 8.39
CA LEU A 114 3.30 2.73 7.56
C LEU A 114 2.51 3.88 8.21
N GLN A 115 1.42 3.57 8.92
CA GLN A 115 0.68 4.59 9.69
C GLN A 115 1.52 5.16 10.82
N ASP A 116 2.21 4.32 11.58
CA ASP A 116 3.07 4.73 12.69
C ASP A 116 4.24 5.59 12.18
N PHE A 117 4.88 5.22 11.06
CA PHE A 117 5.90 6.06 10.42
C PHE A 117 5.34 7.43 10.04
N GLY A 118 4.11 7.46 9.49
CA GLY A 118 3.41 8.71 9.24
C GLY A 118 3.20 9.53 10.52
N GLN A 119 2.74 8.90 11.60
CA GLN A 119 2.52 9.55 12.89
C GLN A 119 3.81 10.12 13.47
N TYR A 120 4.92 9.39 13.38
CA TYR A 120 6.24 9.86 13.80
C TYR A 120 6.59 11.21 13.15
N PHE A 121 6.48 11.31 11.82
CA PHE A 121 6.75 12.58 11.12
C PHE A 121 5.74 13.68 11.44
N SER A 122 4.48 13.35 11.71
CA SER A 122 3.51 14.35 12.16
C SER A 122 3.90 14.96 13.51
N LEU A 123 4.39 14.15 14.44
CA LEU A 123 4.82 14.62 15.76
C LEU A 123 6.15 15.38 15.67
N LEU A 124 7.09 14.88 14.88
CA LEU A 124 8.38 15.53 14.64
C LEU A 124 8.18 16.94 14.06
N ASN A 125 7.33 17.08 13.04
CA ASN A 125 7.00 18.37 12.44
C ASN A 125 6.39 19.33 13.47
N TYR A 126 5.50 18.84 14.33
CA TYR A 126 4.87 19.67 15.36
C TYR A 126 5.92 20.18 16.36
N ALA A 127 6.73 19.28 16.90
CA ALA A 127 7.78 19.59 17.87
C ALA A 127 8.81 20.58 17.33
N GLN A 128 9.03 20.59 16.01
CA GLN A 128 10.09 21.36 15.37
C GLN A 128 9.64 22.58 14.57
N SER A 129 8.33 22.83 14.49
CA SER A 129 7.73 23.96 13.75
C SER A 129 8.25 25.36 14.15
N LEU A 130 8.92 25.47 15.30
CA LEU A 130 9.46 26.72 15.84
C LEU A 130 10.97 26.91 15.65
N SER A 131 11.71 25.93 15.09
CA SER A 131 13.19 25.97 15.01
C SER A 131 13.70 25.63 13.61
N LEU A 132 13.33 26.45 12.63
CA LEU A 132 13.82 26.31 11.25
C LEU A 132 15.16 27.03 11.07
N ALA A 133 16.14 26.32 10.51
CA ALA A 133 17.35 26.87 9.94
C ALA A 133 17.21 26.99 8.40
N GLU A 134 18.11 27.70 7.75
CA GLU A 134 18.10 27.91 6.30
C GLU A 134 19.51 27.72 5.73
N ASP A 135 19.60 27.04 4.60
CA ASP A 135 20.79 26.94 3.76
C ASP A 135 20.46 27.17 2.28
N GLU A 136 21.41 26.92 1.38
CA GLU A 136 21.22 27.13 -0.07
C GLU A 136 20.12 26.26 -0.70
N ILE A 137 19.74 25.15 -0.06
CA ILE A 137 18.68 24.23 -0.54
C ILE A 137 17.31 24.70 -0.02
N GLY A 138 17.27 25.27 1.18
CA GLY A 138 16.09 25.91 1.74
C GLY A 138 15.98 25.75 3.25
N GLN A 139 14.75 25.87 3.76
CA GLN A 139 14.48 25.74 5.19
C GLN A 139 14.50 24.27 5.62
N TYR A 140 15.13 24.01 6.77
CA TYR A 140 15.26 22.67 7.34
C TYR A 140 15.25 22.71 8.86
N VAL A 141 15.06 21.54 9.46
CA VAL A 141 15.32 21.33 10.88
C VAL A 141 16.56 20.45 11.07
N GLN A 142 17.41 20.87 12.01
CA GLN A 142 18.55 20.08 12.44
C GLN A 142 18.07 18.91 13.30
N LEU A 143 18.42 17.69 12.89
CA LEU A 143 18.02 16.47 13.59
C LEU A 143 18.98 16.15 14.73
N THR A 144 18.42 15.70 15.87
CA THR A 144 19.20 15.13 16.98
C THR A 144 19.71 13.74 16.61
N ASP A 145 20.71 13.20 17.34
CA ASP A 145 21.23 11.85 17.07
C ASP A 145 20.11 10.79 17.11
N ARG A 146 19.21 10.90 18.10
CA ARG A 146 18.05 10.01 18.26
C ARG A 146 17.10 10.07 17.06
N GLN A 147 16.83 11.28 16.55
CA GLN A 147 15.97 11.45 15.37
C GLN A 147 16.63 10.93 14.10
N VAL A 148 17.94 11.12 13.95
CA VAL A 148 18.71 10.56 12.83
C VAL A 148 18.65 9.03 12.85
N GLU A 149 18.80 8.41 14.02
CA GLU A 149 18.68 6.96 14.19
C GLU A 149 17.29 6.45 13.78
N SER A 150 16.21 7.04 14.31
CA SER A 150 14.84 6.68 13.91
C SER A 150 14.60 6.83 12.40
N ILE A 151 15.04 7.94 11.82
CA ILE A 151 14.84 8.20 10.39
C ILE A 151 15.67 7.20 9.55
N ALA A 152 16.87 6.84 9.98
CA ALA A 152 17.70 5.85 9.31
C ALA A 152 17.09 4.45 9.37
N GLU A 153 16.48 4.05 10.49
CA GLU A 153 15.75 2.79 10.59
C GLU A 153 14.55 2.74 9.63
N ILE A 154 13.75 3.81 9.60
CA ILE A 154 12.64 3.94 8.64
C ILE A 154 13.19 3.87 7.21
N ALA A 155 14.27 4.60 6.91
CA ALA A 155 14.91 4.59 5.60
C ALA A 155 15.34 3.17 5.20
N GLN A 156 15.91 2.39 6.12
CA GLN A 156 16.32 1.02 5.86
C GLN A 156 15.11 0.13 5.50
N VAL A 157 14.03 0.21 6.27
CA VAL A 157 12.79 -0.54 5.98
C VAL A 157 12.24 -0.14 4.61
N MET A 158 12.18 1.16 4.32
CA MET A 158 11.69 1.65 3.03
C MET A 158 12.59 1.26 1.85
N GLY A 159 13.91 1.18 2.06
CA GLY A 159 14.86 0.70 1.08
C GLY A 159 14.70 -0.79 0.78
N GLU A 160 14.45 -1.62 1.80
CA GLU A 160 14.15 -3.04 1.61
C GLU A 160 12.86 -3.25 0.79
N LEU A 161 11.83 -2.45 1.04
CA LEU A 161 10.57 -2.49 0.29
C LEU A 161 10.73 -1.97 -1.15
N ASP A 162 11.52 -0.92 -1.37
CA ASP A 162 11.84 -0.45 -2.73
C ASP A 162 12.67 -1.48 -3.50
N HIS A 163 13.56 -2.21 -2.82
CA HIS A 163 14.32 -3.30 -3.41
C HIS A 163 13.40 -4.45 -3.88
N ILE A 164 12.41 -4.86 -3.08
CA ILE A 164 11.38 -5.82 -3.52
C ILE A 164 10.70 -5.34 -4.80
N ARG A 165 10.24 -4.08 -4.79
CA ARG A 165 9.55 -3.47 -5.93
C ARG A 165 10.41 -3.48 -7.20
N LEU A 166 11.72 -3.23 -7.07
CA LEU A 166 12.66 -3.25 -8.20
C LEU A 166 13.02 -4.66 -8.67
N GLY A 167 13.11 -5.62 -7.75
CA GLY A 167 13.49 -7.01 -8.02
C GLY A 167 12.44 -7.78 -8.81
N VAL A 168 11.18 -7.37 -8.72
CA VAL A 168 10.10 -7.86 -9.58
C VAL A 168 10.19 -7.13 -10.94
N GLY A 169 10.94 -7.74 -11.88
CA GLY A 169 11.36 -7.13 -13.14
C GLY A 169 10.26 -6.41 -13.94
N SER A 170 10.67 -5.42 -14.74
CA SER A 170 9.80 -4.56 -15.56
C SER A 170 9.16 -5.26 -16.76
N SER A 171 9.37 -6.56 -16.92
CA SER A 171 8.84 -7.36 -18.02
C SER A 171 7.31 -7.46 -17.90
N SER A 172 6.64 -7.15 -19.00
CA SER A 172 5.18 -7.14 -19.20
C SER A 172 4.46 -8.48 -18.95
N ASP A 173 5.21 -9.52 -18.60
CA ASP A 173 4.70 -10.87 -18.50
C ASP A 173 4.13 -11.08 -17.09
N ASP A 174 2.85 -10.73 -17.02
CA ASP A 174 1.92 -10.83 -15.89
C ASP A 174 2.14 -9.87 -14.70
N ILE A 175 1.63 -8.65 -14.88
CA ILE A 175 1.51 -7.60 -13.85
C ILE A 175 0.88 -8.15 -12.56
N ARG A 176 -0.05 -9.10 -12.66
CA ARG A 176 -0.68 -9.73 -11.50
C ARG A 176 0.32 -10.57 -10.69
N SER A 177 1.08 -11.45 -11.36
CA SER A 177 2.10 -12.27 -10.68
C SER A 177 3.17 -11.40 -10.02
N ASN A 178 3.58 -10.33 -10.71
CA ASN A 178 4.51 -9.35 -10.16
C ASN A 178 3.97 -8.72 -8.88
N TRP A 179 2.72 -8.31 -8.90
CA TRP A 179 2.08 -7.68 -7.76
C TRP A 179 1.86 -8.62 -6.56
N VAL A 180 1.41 -9.86 -6.80
CA VAL A 180 1.23 -10.85 -5.72
C VAL A 180 2.57 -11.10 -5.02
N ASN A 181 3.64 -11.21 -5.80
CA ASN A 181 4.99 -11.37 -5.27
C ASN A 181 5.42 -10.15 -4.44
N ILE A 182 5.13 -8.92 -4.89
CA ILE A 182 5.41 -7.71 -4.09
C ILE A 182 4.68 -7.79 -2.74
N MET A 183 3.39 -8.09 -2.74
CA MET A 183 2.59 -8.14 -1.51
C MET A 183 3.06 -9.21 -0.53
N LEU A 184 3.33 -10.43 -1.01
CA LEU A 184 3.84 -11.52 -0.17
C LEU A 184 5.21 -11.19 0.43
N ASN A 185 6.12 -10.60 -0.35
CA ASN A 185 7.44 -10.23 0.14
C ASN A 185 7.39 -9.04 1.11
N ASN A 186 6.51 -8.06 0.86
CA ASN A 186 6.30 -6.95 1.79
C ASN A 186 5.83 -7.44 3.15
N GLU A 187 4.89 -8.39 3.19
CA GLU A 187 4.44 -9.01 4.44
C GLU A 187 5.52 -9.85 5.10
N ALA A 188 6.31 -10.59 4.31
CA ALA A 188 7.43 -11.35 4.86
C ALA A 188 8.48 -10.42 5.52
N ILE A 189 8.78 -9.28 4.91
CA ILE A 189 9.71 -8.28 5.47
C ILE A 189 9.10 -7.59 6.69
N SER A 190 7.84 -7.14 6.63
CA SER A 190 7.19 -6.45 7.75
C SER A 190 7.14 -7.31 9.01
N ASN A 191 7.01 -8.63 8.84
CA ASN A 191 7.01 -9.62 9.91
C ASN A 191 8.40 -10.16 10.28
N SER A 192 9.46 -9.73 9.59
CA SER A 192 10.82 -10.16 9.91
C SER A 192 11.28 -9.60 11.27
N PRO A 193 12.07 -10.36 12.07
CA PRO A 193 12.48 -9.91 13.41
C PRO A 193 13.17 -8.54 13.42
N GLY A 194 14.01 -8.26 12.43
CA GLY A 194 14.73 -6.99 12.35
C GLY A 194 13.83 -5.79 12.05
N VAL A 195 12.78 -5.97 11.24
CA VAL A 195 11.81 -4.89 10.98
C VAL A 195 10.86 -4.73 12.16
N VAL A 196 10.47 -5.83 12.82
CA VAL A 196 9.67 -5.82 14.06
C VAL A 196 10.36 -5.01 15.15
N GLU A 197 11.67 -5.21 15.34
CA GLU A 197 12.46 -4.49 16.34
C GLU A 197 12.54 -2.99 16.05
N LYS A 198 12.89 -2.61 14.81
CA LYS A 198 12.91 -1.20 14.36
C LYS A 198 11.54 -0.54 14.53
N HIS A 199 10.47 -1.21 14.09
CA HIS A 199 9.11 -0.67 14.23
C HIS A 199 8.76 -0.44 15.71
N GLN A 200 9.14 -1.35 16.60
CA GLN A 200 8.93 -1.18 18.03
C GLN A 200 9.74 -0.01 18.62
N HIS A 201 10.96 0.22 18.13
CA HIS A 201 11.74 1.40 18.49
C HIS A 201 11.02 2.69 18.07
N ILE A 202 10.54 2.79 16.82
CA ILE A 202 9.77 3.94 16.35
C ILE A 202 8.49 4.18 17.18
N ILE A 203 7.78 3.11 17.58
CA ILE A 203 6.61 3.24 18.46
C ILE A 203 7.00 3.89 19.81
N ASN A 204 8.16 3.53 20.36
CA ASN A 204 8.64 4.12 21.61
C ASN A 204 8.99 5.60 21.43
N GLU A 205 9.58 5.98 20.29
CA GLU A 205 9.84 7.37 19.93
C GLU A 205 8.55 8.20 19.80
N ILE A 206 7.54 7.65 19.15
CA ILE A 206 6.21 8.28 19.03
C ILE A 206 5.63 8.58 20.40
N LYS A 207 5.75 7.65 21.36
CA LYS A 207 5.30 7.86 22.74
C LYS A 207 6.07 9.01 23.41
N SER A 208 7.40 9.02 23.32
CA SER A 208 8.23 10.10 23.88
C SER A 208 7.85 11.47 23.31
N LEU A 209 7.74 11.59 21.98
CA LEU A 209 7.36 12.86 21.33
C LEU A 209 5.93 13.30 21.68
N SER A 210 5.03 12.36 21.92
CA SER A 210 3.65 12.66 22.31
C SER A 210 3.55 13.20 23.75
N GLU A 211 4.40 12.72 24.66
CA GLU A 211 4.49 13.20 26.03
C GLU A 211 5.09 14.61 26.09
N GLU A 212 6.14 14.89 25.32
CA GLU A 212 6.76 16.22 25.19
C GLU A 212 5.79 17.29 24.64
N LYS A 213 4.81 16.88 23.82
CA LYS A 213 3.77 17.79 23.31
C LYS A 213 2.76 18.22 24.39
N GLN A 214 2.61 17.45 25.46
CA GLN A 214 1.63 17.72 26.53
C GLN A 214 2.21 18.53 27.70
N SER A 215 3.54 18.63 27.78
CA SER A 215 4.28 19.43 28.77
C SER A 215 4.46 20.88 28.33
#